data_AF-A0A198AKR3-F1
#
_entry.id   AF-A0A198AKR3-F1
#
_cell.length_a   1.000
_cell.length_b   1.000
_cell.length_c   1.000
_cell.angle_alpha   90.00
_cell.angle_beta   90.00
_cell.angle_gamma   90.00
#
_symmetry.space_group_name_H-M   'P 1'
#
loop_
_entity.id
_entity.type
_entity.pdbx_description
1 polymer ?
#
loop_
_entity_poly.entity_id
_entity_poly.type
_entity_poly.pdbx_seq_one_letter_code
_entity_poly.pdbx_strand_id
1 'polypeptide(L)' 'MKTLPIVEMIGLTLVIYLLEARHVKSVKVKVAIGGISAIALTIGILILFYPELPGPTDWVLPLYNPLNHIIGTE' A
#
# COMPACT_ATOMS: atom_id res chain seq x y z
N MET A 1 -15.23 2.26 16.16
CA MET A 1 -15.55 1.12 15.26
C MET A 1 -14.54 1.11 14.12
N LYS A 2 -13.43 0.36 14.26
CA LYS A 2 -12.36 0.26 13.25
C LYS A 2 -12.59 -0.88 12.24
N THR A 3 -13.71 -1.59 12.36
CA THR A 3 -14.04 -2.77 11.56
C THR A 3 -14.42 -2.43 10.12
N LEU A 4 -15.15 -1.34 9.90
CA LEU A 4 -15.51 -0.88 8.56
C LEU A 4 -14.29 -0.59 7.67
N PRO A 5 -13.31 0.23 8.09
CA PRO A 5 -12.14 0.50 7.25
C PRO A 5 -11.27 -0.73 7.04
N ILE A 6 -11.20 -1.67 7.99
CA ILE A 6 -10.50 -2.94 7.78
C ILE A 6 -11.15 -3.77 6.67
N VAL A 7 -12.49 -3.87 6.67
CA VAL A 7 -13.23 -4.59 5.63
C VAL A 7 -13.04 -3.92 4.26
N GLU A 8 -13.09 -2.60 4.20
CA GLU A 8 -12.83 -1.84 2.98
C GLU A 8 -11.41 -2.07 2.45
N MET A 9 -10.41 -2.05 3.34
CA MET A 9 -9.02 -2.35 2.97
C MET A 9 -8.84 -3.76 2.44
N ILE A 10 -9.42 -4.77 3.10
CA ILE A 10 -9.40 -6.15 2.62
C ILE A 10 -10.03 -6.24 1.23
N GLY A 11 -11.19 -5.61 1.04
CA GLY A 11 -11.88 -5.56 -0.24
C GLY A 11 -11.03 -4.91 -1.33
N LEU A 12 -10.42 -3.77 -1.04
CA LEU A 12 -9.56 -3.05 -1.97
C LEU A 12 -8.32 -3.86 -2.36
N THR A 13 -7.62 -4.45 -1.39
CA THR A 13 -6.47 -5.32 -1.65
C THR A 13 -6.87 -6.52 -2.52
N LEU A 14 -8.03 -7.13 -2.29
CA LEU A 14 -8.52 -8.24 -3.09
C LEU A 14 -8.79 -7.82 -4.54
N VAL A 15 -9.41 -6.65 -4.73
CA VAL A 15 -9.69 -6.09 -6.07
C VAL A 15 -8.38 -5.82 -6.82
N ILE A 16 -7.40 -5.19 -6.17
CA ILE A 16 -6.07 -4.93 -6.77
C ILE A 16 -5.41 -6.26 -7.15
N TYR A 17 -5.37 -7.23 -6.24
CA TYR A 17 -4.80 -8.54 -6.51
C TYR A 17 -5.46 -9.21 -7.73
N LEU A 18 -6.79 -9.22 -7.81
CA LEU A 18 -7.51 -9.82 -8.93
C LEU A 18 -7.25 -9.10 -10.26
N LEU A 19 -7.17 -7.77 -10.24
CA LEU A 19 -6.87 -6.95 -11.42
C LEU A 19 -5.43 -7.13 -11.92
N GLU A 20 -4.46 -7.33 -11.03
CA GLU A 20 -3.09 -7.62 -11.45
C GLU A 20 -2.92 -9.08 -11.87
N ALA A 21 -3.43 -10.02 -11.07
CA ALA A 21 -3.26 -11.45 -11.31
C ALA A 21 -3.96 -11.94 -12.60
N ARG A 22 -5.01 -11.26 -13.10
CA ARG A 22 -5.65 -11.62 -14.37
C ARG A 22 -4.76 -11.42 -15.59
N HIS A 23 -3.81 -10.48 -15.54
CA HIS A 23 -2.92 -10.17 -16.67
C HIS A 23 -1.68 -11.07 -16.70
N VAL A 24 -1.46 -11.86 -15.65
CA VAL A 24 -0.26 -12.66 -15.45
C VAL A 24 -0.58 -14.15 -15.64
N LYS A 25 0.12 -14.84 -16.55
CA LYS A 25 -0.06 -16.30 -16.74
C LYS A 25 0.78 -17.15 -15.78
N SER A 26 1.92 -16.62 -15.32
CA SER A 26 2.84 -17.36 -14.44
C SER A 26 2.31 -17.45 -13.01
N VAL A 27 2.11 -18.67 -12.51
CA VAL A 27 1.67 -18.93 -11.13
C VAL A 27 2.67 -18.38 -10.12
N LYS A 28 3.97 -18.50 -10.38
CA LYS A 28 5.03 -17.96 -9.50
C LYS A 28 4.88 -16.45 -9.30
N VAL A 29 4.56 -15.72 -10.36
CA VAL A 29 4.37 -14.26 -10.31
C VAL A 29 3.05 -13.93 -9.60
N LYS A 30 1.97 -14.70 -9.80
CA LYS A 30 0.73 -14.52 -9.04
C LYS A 30 0.93 -14.69 -7.54
N VAL A 31 1.73 -15.67 -7.13
CA VAL A 31 2.07 -15.89 -5.72
C VAL A 31 2.88 -14.72 -5.17
N ALA A 32 3.84 -14.21 -5.94
CA ALA A 32 4.60 -13.01 -5.54
C ALA A 32 3.70 -11.78 -5.36
N ILE A 33 2.80 -11.50 -6.32
CA ILE A 33 1.83 -10.39 -6.23
C ILE A 33 0.93 -10.56 -5.00
N GLY A 34 0.43 -11.78 -4.74
CA GLY A 34 -0.37 -12.07 -3.56
C GLY A 34 0.40 -11.84 -2.26
N GLY A 35 1.67 -12.25 -2.21
CA GLY A 35 2.54 -12.01 -1.05
C GLY A 35 2.76 -10.51 -0.80
N ILE A 36 3.09 -9.74 -1.83
CA ILE A 36 3.25 -8.28 -1.74
C ILE A 36 1.95 -7.62 -1.27
N SER A 37 0.81 -8.03 -1.84
CA SER A 37 -0.51 -7.52 -1.47
C SER A 37 -0.85 -7.79 0.00
N ALA A 38 -0.54 -8.99 0.50
CA ALA A 38 -0.76 -9.35 1.90
C ALA A 38 0.12 -8.54 2.87
N ILE A 39 1.39 -8.30 2.50
CA ILE A 39 2.29 -7.45 3.29
C ILE A 39 1.76 -6.01 3.32
N ALA A 40 1.36 -5.45 2.17
CA ALA A 40 0.80 -4.11 2.08
C ALA A 40 -0.47 -3.95 2.93
N LEU A 41 -1.38 -4.93 2.87
CA LEU A 41 -2.58 -4.95 3.71
C LEU A 41 -2.22 -4.98 5.20
N THR A 42 -1.24 -5.79 5.59
CA THR A 42 -0.78 -5.88 6.98
C THR A 42 -0.25 -4.53 7.47
N ILE A 43 0.61 -3.87 6.68
CA ILE A 43 1.14 -2.55 6.99
C ILE A 43 0.01 -1.52 7.12
N GLY A 44 -0.93 -1.52 6.18
CA GLY A 44 -2.05 -0.59 6.23
C GLY A 44 -2.96 -0.78 7.45
N ILE A 45 -3.21 -2.03 7.84
CA ILE A 45 -3.93 -2.35 9.08
C ILE A 45 -3.13 -1.85 10.29
N LEU A 46 -1.81 -2.09 10.33
CA LEU A 46 -0.96 -1.62 11.42
C LEU A 46 -1.02 -0.10 11.59
N ILE A 47 -0.92 0.67 10.52
CA ILE A 47 -1.02 2.14 10.57
C ILE A 47 -2.40 2.61 11.07
N LEU A 48 -3.48 1.87 10.75
CA LEU A 48 -4.82 2.17 11.25
C LEU A 48 -4.95 2.00 12.79
N PHE A 49 -4.13 1.11 13.38
CA PHE A 49 -4.09 0.91 14.82
C PHE A 49 -3.01 1.76 15.51
N TYR A 50 -1.90 2.01 14.84
CA TYR A 50 -0.71 2.74 15.31
C TYR A 50 -0.38 3.88 14.34
N PRO A 51 -1.17 4.96 14.33
CA PRO A 51 -0.99 6.09 13.42
C PRO A 51 0.32 6.85 13.62
N GLU A 52 1.01 6.63 14.74
CA GLU A 52 2.35 7.15 15.01
C GLU A 52 3.47 6.44 14.23
N LEU A 53 3.18 5.29 13.59
CA LEU A 53 4.15 4.63 12.72
C LEU A 53 4.29 5.43 11.40
N PRO A 54 5.54 5.62 10.91
CA PRO A 54 5.77 6.35 9.67
C PRO A 54 5.09 5.62 8.51
N GLY A 55 4.25 6.34 7.78
CA GLY A 55 3.51 5.81 6.66
C GLY A 55 4.36 5.73 5.39
N PRO A 56 3.82 5.11 4.32
CA PRO A 56 4.52 5.02 3.03
C PRO A 56 4.90 6.39 2.46
N THR A 57 4.07 7.41 2.71
CA THR A 57 4.33 8.80 2.31
C THR A 57 5.58 9.36 2.98
N ASP A 58 5.78 9.07 4.27
CA ASP A 58 6.96 9.52 5.02
C ASP A 58 8.24 8.85 4.51
N TRP A 59 8.13 7.63 3.98
CA TRP A 59 9.27 6.91 3.43
C TRP A 59 9.73 7.46 2.09
N VAL A 60 8.80 8.02 1.30
CA VAL A 60 9.11 8.58 -0.03
C VAL A 60 9.38 10.09 0.01
N LEU A 61 8.95 10.79 1.07
CA LEU A 61 9.15 12.24 1.25
C LEU A 61 10.59 12.71 0.95
N PRO A 62 11.66 12.04 1.44
CA PRO A 62 13.03 12.46 1.18
C PRO A 62 13.41 12.48 -0.30
N LEU A 63 12.75 11.66 -1.12
CA LEU A 63 12.96 11.62 -2.57
C LEU A 63 12.34 12.83 -3.28
N TYR A 64 11.25 13.38 -2.71
CA TYR A 64 10.51 14.51 -3.28
C TYR A 64 10.92 15.87 -2.71
N ASN A 65 11.55 15.92 -1.53
CA ASN A 65 12.07 17.17 -0.96
C ASN A 65 12.96 17.99 -1.91
N PRO A 66 13.89 17.40 -2.69
CA PRO A 66 14.70 18.18 -3.64
C PRO A 66 13.84 18.83 -4.73
N LEU A 67 12.76 18.15 -5.15
CA LEU A 67 11.83 18.70 -6.13
C LEU A 67 11.01 19.82 -5.50
N ASN A 68 10.45 19.63 -4.30
CA ASN A 68 9.68 20.66 -3.59
C ASN A 68 10.47 21.98 -3.43
N HIS A 69 11.77 21.88 -3.15
CA HIS A 69 12.67 23.04 -3.07
C HIS A 69 12.79 23.80 -4.40
N ILE A 70 12.75 23.09 -5.53
CA ILE A 70 12.86 23.68 -6.87
C ILE A 70 11.54 24.36 -7.29
N ILE A 71 10.39 23.81 -6.89
CA ILE A 71 9.05 24.34 -7.23
C ILE A 71 8.53 25.36 -6.21
N GLY A 72 9.24 25.60 -5.11
CA GLY A 72 8.92 26.62 -4.11
C GLY A 72 7.66 26.31 -3.30
N THR A 73 7.35 25.03 -3.10
CA THR A 73 6.17 24.55 -2.36
C THR A 73 6.49 24.17 -0.90
N GLU A 74 7.64 24.64 -0.38
CA GLU A 74 8.08 24.44 1.01
C GLU A 74 7.54 25.52 1.95
#